data_AF-A0A316DR12-F1
#
_entry.id   AF-A0A316DR12-F1
#
_cell.length_a   1.000
_cell.length_b   1.000
_cell.length_c   1.000
_cell.angle_alpha   90.00
_cell.angle_beta   90.00
_cell.angle_gamma   90.00
#
_symmetry.space_group_name_H-M   'P 1'
#
loop_
_entity.id
_entity.type
_entity.pdbx_description
1 polymer ?
#
loop_
_entity_poly.entity_id
_entity_poly.type
_entity_poly.pdbx_seq_one_letter_code
_entity_poly.pdbx_strand_id
1 'polypeptide(L)'
;MIRKATYKDIDSILQITKACAVFMINNGINQWNENYPNKLAFENDVLRNELYVLEKQSVIIGCVVISSFVDEEYIPIKWLTPNINNLYIHRLAVHPNQQEKGFAQQLMEFAETFA
;
A
#
# COMPACT_ATOMS: atom_id res chain seq x y z
N MET A 1 -12.02 -3.45 -9.45
CA MET A 1 -11.17 -4.64 -9.57
C MET A 1 -9.85 -4.38 -8.88
N ILE A 2 -9.28 -5.39 -8.26
CA ILE A 2 -7.89 -5.34 -7.79
C ILE A 2 -7.03 -5.93 -8.90
N ARG A 3 -5.93 -5.25 -9.23
CA ARG A 3 -4.96 -5.72 -10.24
C ARG A 3 -3.54 -5.27 -9.88
N LYS A 4 -2.55 -5.94 -10.45
CA LYS A 4 -1.17 -5.46 -10.41
C LYS A 4 -1.08 -4.05 -11.00
N ALA A 5 -0.31 -3.21 -10.33
CA ALA A 5 0.01 -1.87 -10.81
C ALA A 5 1.05 -1.94 -11.92
N THR A 6 1.04 -0.91 -12.76
CA THR A 6 2.02 -0.64 -13.80
C THR A 6 2.65 0.72 -13.58
N TYR A 7 3.73 1.04 -14.30
CA TYR A 7 4.34 2.37 -14.24
C TYR A 7 3.37 3.51 -14.58
N LYS A 8 2.32 3.24 -15.36
CA LYS A 8 1.29 4.23 -15.72
C LYS A 8 0.39 4.60 -14.54
N ASP A 9 0.30 3.74 -13.53
CA ASP A 9 -0.56 3.95 -12.36
C ASP A 9 0.12 4.79 -11.27
N ILE A 10 1.45 4.97 -11.33
CA ILE A 10 2.27 5.56 -10.25
C ILE A 10 1.86 6.99 -9.92
N ASP A 11 1.61 7.84 -10.93
CA ASP A 11 1.24 9.23 -10.67
C ASP A 11 -0.10 9.34 -9.94
N SER A 12 -1.08 8.47 -10.26
CA SER A 12 -2.34 8.39 -9.54
C SER A 12 -2.16 7.89 -8.11
N ILE A 13 -1.32 6.88 -7.90
CA ILE A 13 -1.01 6.34 -6.56
C ILE A 13 -0.34 7.42 -5.69
N LEU A 14 0.60 8.18 -6.24
CA LEU A 14 1.26 9.30 -5.53
C LEU A 14 0.27 10.39 -5.11
N GLN A 15 -0.73 10.69 -5.94
CA GLN A 15 -1.77 11.65 -5.57
C GLN A 15 -2.61 11.13 -4.39
N ILE A 16 -2.97 9.84 -4.41
CA ILE A 16 -3.69 9.19 -3.31
C ILE A 16 -2.86 9.23 -2.02
N THR A 17 -1.59 8.83 -2.06
CA THR A 17 -0.76 8.79 -0.84
C THR A 17 -0.48 10.18 -0.28
N LYS A 18 -0.33 11.21 -1.12
CA LYS A 18 -0.26 12.61 -0.67
C LYS A 18 -1.56 13.06 0.00
N ALA A 19 -2.72 12.72 -0.57
CA ALA A 19 -4.01 13.03 0.05
C ALA A 19 -4.15 12.32 1.40
N CYS A 20 -3.72 11.05 1.50
CA CYS A 20 -3.67 10.31 2.77
C CYS A 20 -2.71 10.96 3.77
N ALA A 21 -1.52 11.40 3.36
CA ALA A 21 -0.56 12.07 4.24
C ALA A 21 -1.15 13.35 4.86
N VAL A 22 -1.76 14.21 4.03
CA VAL A 22 -2.46 15.41 4.51
C VAL A 22 -3.59 15.05 5.48
N PHE A 23 -4.40 14.05 5.13
CA PHE A 23 -5.48 13.59 6.00
C PHE A 23 -4.96 13.08 7.35
N MET A 24 -3.90 12.27 7.37
CA MET A 24 -3.30 11.76 8.60
C MET A 24 -2.71 12.87 9.47
N ILE A 25 -1.98 13.81 8.89
CA ILE A 25 -1.40 14.97 9.61
C ILE A 25 -2.50 15.80 10.27
N ASN A 26 -3.61 16.06 9.55
CA ASN A 26 -4.75 16.79 10.10
C ASN A 26 -5.44 16.05 11.26
N ASN A 27 -5.25 14.74 11.38
CA ASN A 27 -5.73 13.91 12.48
C ASN A 27 -4.65 13.64 13.55
N GLY A 28 -3.50 14.34 13.49
CA GLY A 28 -2.39 14.17 14.43
C GLY A 28 -1.55 12.91 14.23
N ILE A 29 -1.68 12.25 13.08
CA ILE A 29 -0.97 11.01 12.75
C ILE A 29 0.22 11.35 11.82
N ASN A 30 1.42 11.38 12.37
CA ASN A 30 2.65 11.76 11.64
C ASN A 30 3.40 10.54 11.09
N GLN A 31 2.75 9.75 10.23
CA GLN A 31 3.38 8.57 9.61
C GLN A 31 3.96 8.86 8.22
N TRP A 32 3.21 9.55 7.37
CA TRP A 32 3.62 9.95 6.02
C TRP A 32 3.65 11.46 5.91
N ASN A 33 4.37 11.97 4.90
CA ASN A 33 4.53 13.38 4.66
C ASN A 33 4.62 13.67 3.16
N GLU A 34 4.98 14.90 2.79
CA GLU A 34 5.11 15.33 1.40
C GLU A 34 6.23 14.60 0.62
N ASN A 35 7.17 13.96 1.31
CA ASN A 35 8.36 13.33 0.74
C ASN A 35 8.27 11.79 0.71
N TYR A 36 7.38 11.17 1.50
CA TYR A 36 7.22 9.72 1.53
C TYR A 36 5.76 9.31 1.80
N PRO A 37 5.19 8.34 1.04
CA PRO A 37 5.80 7.52 -0.02
C PRO A 37 6.16 8.31 -1.29
N ASN A 38 7.27 7.94 -1.95
CA ASN A 38 7.77 8.63 -3.16
C ASN A 38 7.74 7.75 -4.41
N LYS A 39 8.02 8.38 -5.56
CA LYS A 39 7.98 7.73 -6.88
C LYS A 39 8.90 6.52 -6.98
N LEU A 40 10.15 6.66 -6.53
CA LEU A 40 11.14 5.59 -6.58
C LEU A 40 10.70 4.35 -5.78
N ALA A 41 10.07 4.54 -4.61
CA ALA A 41 9.52 3.45 -3.83
C ALA A 41 8.47 2.66 -4.63
N PHE A 42 7.53 3.35 -5.28
CA PHE A 42 6.51 2.69 -6.11
C PHE A 42 7.08 2.07 -7.39
N GLU A 43 8.08 2.69 -8.02
CA GLU A 43 8.78 2.10 -9.17
C GLU A 43 9.45 0.77 -8.80
N ASN A 44 10.06 0.69 -7.61
CA ASN A 44 10.62 -0.54 -7.07
C ASN A 44 9.54 -1.58 -6.75
N ASP A 45 8.41 -1.17 -6.19
CA ASP A 45 7.30 -2.09 -5.90
C ASP A 45 6.66 -2.66 -7.18
N VAL A 46 6.56 -1.85 -8.25
CA VAL A 46 6.13 -2.31 -9.57
C VAL A 46 7.15 -3.29 -10.16
N LEU A 47 8.45 -2.95 -10.09
CA LEU A 47 9.54 -3.80 -10.58
C LEU A 47 9.52 -5.19 -9.91
N ARG A 48 9.22 -5.23 -8.60
CA ARG A 48 9.12 -6.47 -7.82
C ARG A 48 7.78 -7.20 -7.98
N ASN A 49 6.83 -6.65 -8.74
CA ASN A 49 5.46 -7.19 -8.88
C ASN A 49 4.67 -7.27 -7.56
N GLU A 50 4.94 -6.35 -6.63
CA GLU A 50 4.36 -6.34 -5.28
C GLU A 50 3.25 -5.29 -5.14
N LEU A 51 3.18 -4.31 -6.03
CA LEU A 51 2.18 -3.24 -5.98
C LEU A 51 0.87 -3.62 -6.67
N TYR A 52 -0.24 -3.46 -5.95
CA TYR A 52 -1.60 -3.69 -6.43
C TYR A 52 -2.43 -2.41 -6.28
N VAL A 53 -3.35 -2.18 -7.20
CA VAL A 53 -4.31 -1.08 -7.19
C VAL A 53 -5.73 -1.58 -7.10
N LEU A 54 -6.58 -0.84 -6.38
CA LEU A 54 -8.03 -0.98 -6.43
C LEU A 54 -8.60 0.06 -7.40
N GLU A 55 -9.20 -0.43 -8.49
CA GLU A 55 -9.80 0.37 -9.54
C GLU A 55 -11.33 0.28 -9.51
N LYS A 56 -12.03 1.42 -9.60
CA LYS A 56 -13.49 1.52 -9.71
C LYS A 56 -13.83 2.49 -10.83
N GLN A 57 -14.66 2.08 -11.78
CA GLN A 57 -15.08 2.93 -12.92
C GLN A 57 -13.88 3.58 -13.65
N SER A 58 -12.83 2.78 -13.90
CA SER A 58 -11.58 3.24 -14.53
C SER A 58 -10.77 4.28 -13.73
N VAL A 59 -11.08 4.45 -12.44
CA VAL A 59 -10.36 5.33 -11.51
C VAL A 59 -9.68 4.49 -10.43
N ILE A 60 -8.40 4.72 -10.20
CA ILE A 60 -7.68 4.13 -9.08
C ILE A 60 -8.10 4.87 -7.82
N ILE A 61 -8.57 4.12 -6.83
CA ILE A 61 -9.06 4.66 -5.56
C ILE A 61 -8.24 4.23 -4.35
N GLY A 62 -7.31 3.28 -4.53
CA GLY A 62 -6.42 2.81 -3.48
C GLY A 62 -5.34 1.87 -4.02
N CYS A 63 -4.40 1.53 -3.15
CA CYS A 63 -3.30 0.61 -3.43
C CYS A 63 -2.88 -0.18 -2.19
N VAL A 64 -2.16 -1.27 -2.40
CA VAL A 64 -1.48 -2.06 -1.36
C VAL A 64 -0.21 -2.66 -1.96
N VAL A 65 0.84 -2.75 -1.16
CA VAL A 65 2.05 -3.51 -1.48
C VAL A 65 2.06 -4.79 -0.67
N ILE A 66 2.21 -5.92 -1.35
CA ILE A 66 2.30 -7.26 -0.74
C ILE A 66 3.69 -7.81 -1.07
N SER A 67 4.58 -7.80 -0.10
CA SER A 67 6.00 -8.16 -0.25
C SER A 67 6.31 -9.47 0.46
N SER A 68 7.12 -10.33 -0.14
CA SER A 68 7.73 -11.48 0.56
C SER A 68 9.13 -11.15 1.12
N PHE A 69 9.63 -9.93 0.87
CA PHE A 69 10.91 -9.49 1.42
C PHE A 69 10.71 -8.97 2.84
N VAL A 70 11.56 -9.47 3.74
CA VAL A 70 11.66 -8.98 5.11
C VAL A 70 12.47 -7.69 5.14
N ASP A 71 11.89 -6.65 5.74
CA ASP A 71 12.60 -5.41 6.04
C ASP A 71 13.61 -5.64 7.17
N GLU A 72 14.78 -4.99 7.11
CA GLU A 72 15.86 -5.17 8.09
C GLU A 72 15.39 -4.85 9.53
N GLU A 73 14.46 -3.89 9.66
CA GLU A 73 13.83 -3.47 10.90
C GLU A 73 13.05 -4.60 11.59
N TYR A 74 12.65 -5.63 10.85
CA TYR A 74 11.93 -6.80 11.39
C TYR A 74 12.84 -7.93 11.84
N ILE A 75 14.13 -7.91 11.50
CA ILE A 75 15.11 -8.92 11.95
C ILE A 75 15.17 -9.07 13.47
N PRO A 76 15.19 -8.01 14.29
CA PRO A 76 15.26 -8.15 15.75
C PRO A 76 13.93 -8.57 16.40
N ILE A 77 12.82 -8.62 15.64
CA ILE A 77 11.49 -8.87 16.19
C ILE A 77 11.26 -10.36 16.41
N LYS A 78 10.87 -10.73 17.64
CA LYS A 78 10.44 -12.09 17.98
C LYS A 78 8.96 -12.28 17.69
N TRP A 79 8.65 -12.85 16.53
CA TRP A 79 7.29 -13.16 16.09
C TRP A 79 6.68 -14.34 16.85
N LEU A 80 5.34 -14.40 16.88
CA LEU A 80 4.58 -15.51 17.47
C LEU A 80 4.73 -16.81 16.69
N THR A 81 5.02 -16.71 15.38
CA THR A 81 5.20 -17.83 14.45
C THR A 81 6.60 -17.78 13.83
N PRO A 82 7.10 -18.90 13.27
CA PRO A 82 8.36 -18.90 12.53
C PRO A 82 8.32 -17.91 11.36
N ASN A 83 9.30 -17.00 11.33
CA ASN A 83 9.43 -15.99 10.28
C ASN A 83 10.21 -16.56 9.08
N ILE A 84 9.58 -17.48 8.33
CA ILE A 84 10.22 -18.22 7.22
C ILE A 84 9.63 -17.78 5.88
N ASN A 85 8.29 -17.76 5.77
CA ASN A 85 7.55 -17.46 4.54
C ASN A 85 6.43 -16.48 4.86
N ASN A 86 6.79 -15.26 5.22
CA ASN A 86 5.83 -14.23 5.62
C ASN A 86 5.56 -13.28 4.46
N LEU A 87 4.32 -12.80 4.39
CA LEU A 87 3.95 -11.65 3.55
C LEU A 87 3.87 -10.40 4.42
N TYR A 88 4.42 -9.32 3.92
CA TYR A 88 4.46 -8.02 4.56
C TYR A 88 3.61 -7.04 3.77
N ILE A 89 2.73 -6.34 4.49
CA ILE A 89 1.86 -5.33 3.91
C ILE A 89 2.55 -3.97 4.08
N HIS A 90 2.80 -3.30 2.96
CA HIS A 90 3.29 -1.93 2.95
C HIS A 90 2.32 -1.03 2.19
N ARG A 91 2.38 0.28 2.48
CA ARG A 91 1.77 1.34 1.65
C ARG A 91 0.29 1.08 1.28
N LEU A 92 -0.48 0.50 2.22
CA LEU A 92 -1.93 0.37 2.10
C LEU A 92 -2.56 1.77 2.16
N ALA A 93 -3.19 2.20 1.07
CA ALA A 93 -3.83 3.50 0.98
C ALA A 93 -5.17 3.43 0.26
N VAL A 94 -6.16 4.16 0.77
CA VAL A 94 -7.42 4.45 0.07
C VAL A 94 -7.61 5.95 0.11
N HIS A 95 -7.91 6.54 -1.04
CA HIS A 95 -8.11 7.98 -1.16
C HIS A 95 -9.11 8.46 -0.10
N PRO A 96 -8.86 9.56 0.65
CA PRO A 96 -9.72 9.99 1.75
C PRO A 96 -11.22 10.04 1.42
N ASN A 97 -11.61 10.60 0.27
CA ASN A 97 -13.00 10.63 -0.21
C ASN A 97 -13.66 9.26 -0.48
N GLN A 98 -12.90 8.18 -0.42
CA GLN A 98 -13.33 6.79 -0.62
C GLN A 98 -13.16 5.94 0.65
N GLN A 99 -12.67 6.49 1.75
CA GLN A 99 -12.57 5.79 3.03
C GLN A 99 -13.95 5.51 3.63
N GLU A 100 -14.00 4.66 4.67
CA GLU A 100 -15.23 4.22 5.37
C GLU A 100 -16.24 3.42 4.50
N LYS A 101 -15.82 3.01 3.30
CA LYS A 101 -16.64 2.22 2.35
C LYS A 101 -16.21 0.76 2.23
N GLY A 102 -15.34 0.27 3.13
CA GLY A 102 -14.83 -1.10 3.11
C GLY A 102 -13.71 -1.38 2.10
N PHE A 103 -13.20 -0.37 1.38
CA PHE A 103 -12.17 -0.61 0.35
C PHE A 103 -10.81 -1.03 0.90
N ALA A 104 -10.41 -0.54 2.08
CA ALA A 104 -9.18 -1.01 2.73
C ALA A 104 -9.30 -2.47 3.15
N GLN A 105 -10.48 -2.87 3.66
CA GLN A 105 -10.79 -4.26 3.97
C GLN A 105 -10.73 -5.13 2.70
N GLN A 106 -11.31 -4.68 1.59
CA GLN A 106 -11.23 -5.40 0.32
C GLN A 106 -9.78 -5.64 -0.16
N LEU A 107 -8.89 -4.65 0.03
CA LEU A 107 -7.47 -4.79 -0.28
C LEU A 107 -6.76 -5.80 0.65
N MET A 108 -7.12 -5.82 1.93
CA MET A 108 -6.58 -6.77 2.91
C MET A 108 -7.09 -8.19 2.66
N GLU A 109 -8.37 -8.39 2.37
CA GLU A 109 -8.94 -9.69 2.01
C GLU A 109 -8.26 -10.27 0.77
N PHE A 110 -7.94 -9.42 -0.21
CA PHE A 110 -7.12 -9.83 -1.36
C PHE A 110 -5.70 -10.25 -0.96
N ALA A 111 -5.07 -9.53 -0.03
CA ALA A 111 -3.73 -9.86 0.44
C ALA A 111 -3.69 -11.17 1.25
N GLU A 112 -4.71 -11.42 2.08
CA GLU A 112 -4.86 -12.64 2.87
C GLU A 112 -5.11 -13.89 2.01
N THR A 113 -5.67 -13.71 0.80
CA THR A 113 -5.93 -14.79 -0.16
C THR A 113 -4.88 -14.89 -1.27
N PHE A 114 -3.78 -14.14 -1.16
CA PHE A 114 -2.78 -14.00 -2.21
C PHE A 114 -1.91 -15.25 -2.43
N ALA A 115 -1.55 -15.96 -1.35
CA ALA A 115 -0.61 -17.09 -1.36
C ALA A 115 -1.05 -18.24 -0.43
#